data_AF-A0AAD9MEH0-F1
#
_entry.id   AF-A0AAD9MEH0-F1
#
_cell.length_a   1.000
_cell.length_b   1.000
_cell.length_c   1.000
_cell.angle_alpha   90.00
_cell.angle_beta   90.00
_cell.angle_gamma   90.00
#
_symmetry.space_group_name_H-M   'P 1'
#
loop_
_entity.id
_entity.type
_entity.pdbx_description
1 polymer ?
#
loop_
_entity_poly.entity_id
_entity_poly.type
_entity_poly.pdbx_seq_one_letter_code
_entity_poly.pdbx_strand_id
1 'polypeptide(L)'
;MKFSPALAALATAQFYTNQSAPFTLRLASDSPALDGQVLEAAHIGAAIEGLAFFGTTVSAPSTTFFLNSTRTSADPSIGALVWTLHGGDGLALSSALSFLSDARSNVVYPLFAPGAAAVVPVGFDAADRLFVREAAPDDAAFVSGVEPAPSGPAALYQWHACWTDYEGYYYPSLAWVSYGPPRNPTCEPVNVTRTLA
;
A
#
# COMPACT_ATOMS: atom_id res chain seq x y z
N MET A 1 -9.85 47.22 27.11
CA MET A 1 -8.94 46.47 26.22
C MET A 1 -9.64 45.20 25.78
N LYS A 2 -9.96 45.07 24.49
CA LYS A 2 -10.53 43.84 23.91
C LYS A 2 -9.36 42.96 23.45
N PHE A 3 -9.21 41.78 24.05
CA PHE A 3 -8.28 40.76 23.55
C PHE A 3 -9.00 39.95 22.47
N SER A 4 -8.60 40.11 21.21
CA SER A 4 -8.94 39.15 20.15
C SER A 4 -7.94 37.99 20.23
N PRO A 5 -8.39 36.74 20.40
CA PRO A 5 -7.50 35.60 20.23
C PRO A 5 -7.21 35.45 18.74
N ALA A 6 -5.94 35.58 18.35
CA ALA A 6 -5.50 35.16 17.04
C ALA A 6 -5.55 33.62 17.00
N LEU A 7 -6.42 33.06 16.14
CA LEU A 7 -6.34 31.64 15.79
C LEU A 7 -5.00 31.42 15.08
N ALA A 8 -4.06 30.76 15.75
CA ALA A 8 -2.90 30.20 15.08
C ALA A 8 -3.40 29.09 14.14
N ALA A 9 -3.34 29.33 12.83
CA ALA A 9 -3.53 28.29 11.84
C ALA A 9 -2.39 27.28 12.00
N LEU A 10 -2.69 26.11 12.56
CA LEU A 10 -1.79 24.96 12.48
C LEU A 10 -1.73 24.54 11.02
N ALA A 11 -0.67 24.92 10.32
CA ALA A 11 -0.36 24.35 9.01
C ALA A 11 -0.11 22.85 9.23
N THR A 12 -1.05 22.01 8.81
CA THR A 12 -0.78 20.58 8.70
C THR A 12 0.26 20.43 7.59
N ALA A 13 1.49 20.05 7.96
CA ALA A 13 2.52 19.75 6.97
C ALA A 13 2.03 18.56 6.13
N GLN A 14 1.69 18.81 4.87
CA GLN A 14 1.35 17.73 3.93
C GLN A 14 2.63 16.99 3.55
N PHE A 15 2.75 15.73 3.96
CA PHE A 15 3.95 14.92 3.73
C PHE A 15 4.11 14.43 2.29
N TYR A 16 3.04 14.53 1.48
CA TYR A 16 2.92 13.91 0.16
C TYR A 16 2.42 14.94 -0.86
N THR A 17 3.33 15.84 -1.30
CA THR A 17 2.99 16.99 -2.16
C THR A 17 3.11 16.74 -3.67
N ASN A 18 3.94 15.79 -4.10
CA ASN A 18 4.14 15.44 -5.51
C ASN A 18 3.39 14.15 -5.86
N GLN A 19 2.08 14.26 -6.10
CA GLN A 19 1.18 13.14 -6.41
C GLN A 19 0.94 13.00 -7.91
N SER A 20 0.80 11.75 -8.38
CA SER A 20 0.29 11.43 -9.70
C SER A 20 -1.17 11.88 -9.90
N ALA A 21 -1.69 11.70 -11.11
CA ALA A 21 -3.15 11.65 -11.30
C ALA A 21 -3.78 10.54 -10.42
N PRO A 22 -5.05 10.69 -10.00
CA PRO A 22 -5.76 9.68 -9.25
C PRO A 22 -5.94 8.38 -10.06
N PHE A 23 -5.92 7.24 -9.38
CA PHE A 23 -6.23 5.94 -9.98
C PHE A 23 -6.95 5.02 -8.99
N THR A 24 -7.59 4.00 -9.55
CA THR A 24 -8.11 2.84 -8.81
C THR A 24 -7.12 1.69 -8.91
N LEU A 25 -7.24 0.74 -7.98
CA LEU A 25 -6.47 -0.50 -7.99
C LEU A 25 -7.39 -1.69 -8.17
N ARG A 26 -6.96 -2.68 -8.95
CA ARG A 26 -7.69 -3.91 -9.22
C ARG A 26 -6.78 -5.12 -9.11
N LEU A 27 -7.36 -6.25 -8.71
CA LEU A 27 -6.70 -7.53 -8.82
C LEU A 27 -6.69 -8.00 -10.29
N ALA A 28 -5.58 -8.59 -10.69
CA ALA A 28 -5.44 -9.33 -11.94
C ALA A 28 -5.01 -10.76 -11.60
N SER A 29 -5.80 -11.76 -12.00
CA SER A 29 -5.60 -13.16 -11.60
C SER A 29 -6.13 -14.13 -12.65
N ASP A 30 -5.58 -15.33 -12.68
CA ASP A 30 -6.15 -16.44 -13.46
C ASP A 30 -7.43 -17.00 -12.81
N SER A 31 -7.68 -16.69 -11.53
CA SER A 31 -8.88 -17.08 -10.79
C SER A 31 -10.05 -16.16 -11.13
N PRO A 32 -11.14 -16.64 -11.76
CA PRO A 32 -12.26 -15.79 -12.17
C PRO A 32 -13.01 -15.13 -10.98
N ALA A 33 -12.84 -15.68 -9.77
CA ALA A 33 -13.42 -15.10 -8.56
C ALA A 33 -12.64 -13.85 -8.07
N LEU A 34 -11.35 -13.78 -8.37
CA LEU A 34 -10.44 -12.71 -7.95
C LEU A 34 -10.18 -11.70 -9.07
N ASP A 35 -10.20 -12.12 -10.33
CA ASP A 35 -9.89 -11.24 -11.45
C ASP A 35 -10.86 -10.04 -11.54
N GLY A 36 -10.29 -8.85 -11.69
CA GLY A 36 -11.03 -7.59 -11.81
C GLY A 36 -11.63 -7.05 -10.50
N GLN A 37 -11.46 -7.73 -9.36
CA GLN A 37 -11.89 -7.23 -8.05
C GLN A 37 -11.26 -5.86 -7.78
N VAL A 38 -12.06 -4.90 -7.31
CA VAL A 38 -11.61 -3.55 -6.99
C VAL A 38 -11.05 -3.54 -5.57
N LEU A 39 -9.86 -2.98 -5.40
CA LEU A 39 -9.26 -2.76 -4.09
C LEU A 39 -9.74 -1.42 -3.52
N GLU A 40 -10.16 -1.47 -2.26
CA GLU A 40 -10.68 -0.35 -1.49
C GLU A 40 -9.90 -0.19 -0.18
N ALA A 41 -9.80 1.04 0.31
CA ALA A 41 -9.21 1.34 1.61
C ALA A 41 -10.28 1.10 2.69
N ALA A 42 -10.32 -0.11 3.23
CA ALA A 42 -11.32 -0.52 4.20
C ALA A 42 -10.80 -0.32 5.62
N HIS A 43 -11.64 0.25 6.48
CA HIS A 43 -11.34 0.47 7.89
C HIS A 43 -11.08 -0.85 8.63
N ILE A 44 -9.90 -0.97 9.25
CA ILE A 44 -9.49 -2.13 10.05
C ILE A 44 -8.97 -1.74 11.45
N GLY A 45 -9.06 -0.47 11.83
CA GLY A 45 -8.58 0.02 13.12
C GLY A 45 -8.59 1.54 13.18
N ALA A 46 -8.19 2.11 14.33
CA ALA A 46 -8.25 3.55 14.56
C ALA A 46 -7.34 4.34 13.58
N ALA A 47 -7.95 4.92 12.54
CA ALA A 47 -7.25 5.57 11.42
C ALA A 47 -6.25 4.63 10.71
N ILE A 48 -6.63 3.35 10.58
CA ILE A 48 -5.88 2.33 9.85
C ILE A 48 -6.81 1.68 8.84
N GLU A 49 -6.34 1.60 7.60
CA GLU A 49 -7.07 1.00 6.49
C GLU A 49 -6.26 -0.10 5.82
N GLY A 50 -6.90 -1.22 5.52
CA GLY A 50 -6.36 -2.30 4.70
C GLY A 50 -6.84 -2.20 3.25
N LEU A 51 -6.17 -2.88 2.34
CA LEU A 51 -6.60 -3.01 0.94
C LEU A 51 -7.58 -4.17 0.79
N ALA A 52 -8.86 -3.96 1.08
CA ALA A 52 -9.90 -4.99 0.97
C ALA A 52 -10.57 -4.98 -0.42
N PHE A 53 -11.32 -6.04 -0.74
CA PHE A 53 -12.10 -6.10 -1.98
C PHE A 53 -13.44 -6.81 -1.78
N PHE A 54 -14.51 -6.26 -2.35
CA PHE A 54 -15.88 -6.76 -2.14
C PHE A 54 -16.69 -6.91 -3.44
N GLY A 55 -16.09 -6.59 -4.59
CA GLY A 55 -16.73 -6.66 -5.89
C GLY A 55 -15.86 -6.09 -7.02
N THR A 56 -16.32 -6.27 -8.25
CA THR A 56 -15.61 -5.82 -9.46
C THR A 56 -16.05 -4.45 -9.95
N THR A 57 -17.11 -3.90 -9.36
CA THR A 57 -17.65 -2.57 -9.67
C THR A 57 -17.09 -1.53 -8.72
N VAL A 58 -16.63 -0.41 -9.26
CA VAL A 58 -16.26 0.75 -8.45
C VAL A 58 -17.56 1.38 -7.93
N SER A 59 -17.79 1.31 -6.61
CA SER A 59 -18.93 1.97 -5.96
C SER A 59 -18.59 3.43 -5.62
N ALA A 60 -19.59 4.31 -5.59
CA ALA A 60 -19.40 5.70 -5.19
C ALA A 60 -19.72 5.88 -3.68
N PRO A 61 -18.90 6.62 -2.91
CA PRO A 61 -17.62 7.22 -3.31
C PRO A 61 -16.52 6.16 -3.48
N SER A 62 -15.78 6.25 -4.58
CA SER A 62 -14.73 5.29 -4.91
C SER A 62 -13.46 5.55 -4.08
N THR A 63 -12.80 4.48 -3.66
CA THR A 63 -11.43 4.61 -3.15
C THR A 63 -10.50 5.05 -4.29
N THR A 64 -9.79 6.15 -4.07
CA THR A 64 -8.83 6.69 -5.02
C THR A 64 -7.44 6.73 -4.41
N PHE A 65 -6.46 6.23 -5.15
CA PHE A 65 -5.06 6.18 -4.76
C PHE A 65 -4.20 7.11 -5.60
N PHE A 66 -3.03 7.43 -5.08
CA PHE A 66 -2.02 8.28 -5.70
C PHE A 66 -0.65 7.64 -5.52
N LEU A 67 0.22 7.81 -6.51
CA LEU A 67 1.64 7.56 -6.34
C LEU A 67 2.29 8.88 -5.96
N ASN A 68 3.03 8.91 -4.85
CA ASN A 68 3.72 10.10 -4.39
C ASN A 68 5.24 9.95 -4.38
N SER A 69 5.95 10.80 -5.13
CA SER A 69 7.42 10.74 -5.27
C SER A 69 8.18 11.73 -4.38
N THR A 70 7.50 12.49 -3.49
CA THR A 70 8.14 13.48 -2.61
C THR A 70 9.26 12.87 -1.75
N ARG A 71 9.17 11.56 -1.45
CA ARG A 71 10.10 10.83 -0.57
C ARG A 71 11.26 10.14 -1.28
N THR A 72 11.17 9.91 -2.58
CA THR A 72 12.06 8.97 -3.30
C THR A 72 13.07 9.66 -4.22
N SER A 73 12.91 10.97 -4.49
CA SER A 73 13.76 11.99 -5.17
C SER A 73 14.63 11.63 -6.39
N ALA A 74 15.00 10.38 -6.62
CA ALA A 74 15.85 9.89 -7.70
C ALA A 74 15.05 9.30 -8.88
N ASP A 75 13.83 8.81 -8.65
CA ASP A 75 12.97 8.22 -9.68
C ASP A 75 11.50 8.58 -9.44
N PRO A 76 10.88 9.41 -10.29
CA PRO A 76 9.48 9.81 -10.12
C PRO A 76 8.47 8.67 -10.38
N SER A 77 8.91 7.53 -10.95
CA SER A 77 8.09 6.33 -11.14
C SER A 77 7.99 5.45 -9.89
N ILE A 78 8.78 5.77 -8.86
CA ILE A 78 8.81 5.09 -7.57
C ILE A 78 8.33 6.05 -6.49
N GLY A 79 7.49 5.60 -5.57
CA GLY A 79 6.93 6.47 -4.54
C GLY A 79 6.20 5.73 -3.44
N ALA A 80 5.54 6.52 -2.60
CA ALA A 80 4.54 6.04 -1.66
C ALA A 80 3.23 5.80 -2.41
N LEU A 81 2.58 4.65 -2.20
CA LEU A 81 1.15 4.54 -2.50
C LEU A 81 0.40 5.29 -1.40
N VAL A 82 -0.44 6.25 -1.77
CA VAL A 82 -1.13 7.15 -0.85
C VAL A 82 -2.63 7.09 -1.09
N TRP A 83 -3.38 7.12 0.00
CA TRP A 83 -4.82 7.33 0.03
C TRP A 83 -5.14 8.46 1.02
N THR A 84 -6.27 9.13 0.87
CA THR A 84 -6.69 10.19 1.79
C THR A 84 -7.79 9.68 2.72
N LEU A 85 -7.46 9.62 4.01
CA LEU A 85 -8.43 9.38 5.07
C LEU A 85 -9.33 10.59 5.23
N HIS A 86 -10.62 10.38 5.04
CA HIS A 86 -11.65 11.37 5.30
C HIS A 86 -12.36 11.06 6.62
N GLY A 87 -12.36 12.03 7.53
CA GLY A 87 -13.03 11.92 8.83
C GLY A 87 -14.15 12.96 8.99
N GLY A 88 -14.70 13.04 10.21
CA GLY A 88 -15.64 14.11 10.58
C GLY A 88 -15.03 15.51 10.45
N ASP A 89 -15.89 16.52 10.42
CA ASP A 89 -15.51 17.94 10.42
C ASP A 89 -14.55 18.37 9.27
N GLY A 90 -14.60 17.67 8.14
CA GLY A 90 -13.77 17.97 6.97
C GLY A 90 -12.31 17.54 7.10
N LEU A 91 -12.00 16.68 8.07
CA LEU A 91 -10.67 16.09 8.23
C LEU A 91 -10.29 15.33 6.96
N ALA A 92 -9.13 15.67 6.40
CA ALA A 92 -8.50 14.97 5.29
C ALA A 92 -7.02 14.75 5.61
N LEU A 93 -6.64 13.49 5.85
CA LEU A 93 -5.27 13.12 6.20
C LEU A 93 -4.71 12.19 5.13
N SER A 94 -3.53 12.52 4.59
CA SER A 94 -2.84 11.60 3.71
C SER A 94 -2.26 10.42 4.50
N SER A 95 -2.62 9.22 4.08
CA SER A 95 -2.15 7.96 4.63
C SER A 95 -1.35 7.22 3.56
N ALA A 96 -0.18 6.71 3.91
CA ALA A 96 0.68 5.98 2.98
C ALA A 96 0.74 4.50 3.33
N LEU A 97 0.94 3.67 2.30
CA LEU A 97 1.10 2.24 2.44
C LEU A 97 2.37 1.92 3.23
N SER A 98 2.19 1.08 4.24
CA SER A 98 3.24 0.48 5.06
C SER A 98 2.97 -1.01 5.21
N PHE A 99 3.98 -1.75 5.67
CA PHE A 99 3.88 -3.18 5.93
C PHE A 99 3.95 -3.46 7.43
N LEU A 100 3.01 -4.25 7.91
CA LEU A 100 3.03 -4.83 9.24
C LEU A 100 3.24 -6.33 9.15
N SER A 101 4.33 -6.80 9.76
CA SER A 101 4.69 -8.22 9.80
C SER A 101 4.29 -8.85 11.13
N ASP A 102 3.86 -10.11 11.10
CA ASP A 102 3.70 -10.96 12.28
C ASP A 102 4.80 -12.03 12.28
N ALA A 103 5.54 -12.16 13.38
CA ALA A 103 6.61 -13.17 13.51
C ALA A 103 6.12 -14.62 13.35
N ARG A 104 4.81 -14.88 13.42
CA ARG A 104 4.20 -16.21 13.26
C ARG A 104 3.83 -16.52 11.82
N SER A 105 3.90 -15.54 10.91
CA SER A 105 3.45 -15.66 9.53
C SER A 105 4.48 -15.06 8.56
N ASN A 106 4.52 -15.58 7.34
CA ASN A 106 5.18 -14.92 6.21
C ASN A 106 4.21 -14.04 5.40
N VAL A 107 2.95 -13.96 5.84
CA VAL A 107 1.95 -13.05 5.28
C VAL A 107 2.03 -11.73 6.05
N VAL A 108 2.29 -10.67 5.30
CA VAL A 108 2.49 -9.30 5.77
C VAL A 108 1.26 -8.48 5.38
N TYR A 109 0.78 -7.68 6.32
CA TYR A 109 -0.41 -6.84 6.16
C TYR A 109 -0.03 -5.49 5.55
N PRO A 110 -0.51 -5.16 4.33
CA PRO A 110 -0.39 -3.84 3.76
C PRO A 110 -1.45 -2.94 4.40
N LEU A 111 -1.02 -1.85 5.02
CA LEU A 111 -1.91 -0.92 5.70
C LEU A 111 -1.58 0.54 5.40
N PHE A 112 -2.61 1.36 5.35
CA PHE A 112 -2.54 2.80 5.30
C PHE A 112 -2.75 3.35 6.70
N ALA A 113 -1.89 4.30 7.10
CA ALA A 113 -2.09 5.08 8.31
C ALA A 113 -1.60 6.52 8.08
N PRO A 114 -2.20 7.52 8.76
CA PRO A 114 -1.75 8.90 8.66
C PRO A 114 -0.30 9.07 9.09
N GLY A 115 0.42 9.93 8.36
CA GLY A 115 1.79 10.32 8.70
C GLY A 115 2.83 9.82 7.72
N ALA A 116 4.07 9.78 8.20
CA ALA A 116 5.27 9.91 7.38
C ALA A 116 6.30 8.78 7.57
N ALA A 117 6.03 7.81 8.44
CA ALA A 117 6.99 6.79 8.83
C ALA A 117 6.66 5.43 8.18
N ALA A 118 7.70 4.63 7.92
CA ALA A 118 7.61 3.24 7.43
C ALA A 118 6.88 3.03 6.08
N VAL A 119 7.07 3.95 5.13
CA VAL A 119 6.53 3.83 3.78
C VAL A 119 7.22 2.70 3.01
N VAL A 120 6.43 1.84 2.38
CA VAL A 120 6.94 0.85 1.42
C VAL A 120 7.09 1.54 0.05
N PRO A 121 8.29 1.56 -0.54
CA PRO A 121 8.49 2.13 -1.87
C PRO A 121 7.86 1.21 -2.92
N VAL A 122 6.95 1.76 -3.72
CA VAL A 122 6.28 1.03 -4.79
C VAL A 122 6.42 1.75 -6.13
N GLY A 123 6.18 1.03 -7.21
CA GLY A 123 6.08 1.58 -8.56
C GLY A 123 5.08 0.81 -9.40
N PHE A 124 4.93 1.23 -10.65
CA PHE A 124 4.11 0.54 -11.64
C PHE A 124 4.95 0.22 -12.87
N ASP A 125 4.88 -1.03 -13.35
CA ASP A 125 5.59 -1.43 -14.55
C ASP A 125 4.89 -0.94 -15.83
N ALA A 126 5.44 -1.30 -16.99
CA ALA A 126 4.88 -0.91 -18.29
C ALA A 126 3.49 -1.49 -18.58
N ALA A 127 3.06 -2.51 -17.82
CA ALA A 127 1.72 -3.09 -17.86
C ALA A 127 0.84 -2.58 -16.71
N ASP A 128 1.23 -1.47 -16.07
CA ASP A 128 0.55 -0.85 -14.93
C ASP A 128 0.41 -1.77 -13.71
N ARG A 129 1.28 -2.78 -13.57
CA ARG A 129 1.31 -3.67 -12.39
C ARG A 129 2.10 -3.04 -11.26
N LEU A 130 1.49 -3.01 -10.09
CA LEU A 130 2.07 -2.55 -8.84
C LEU A 130 3.17 -3.52 -8.39
N PHE A 131 4.37 -2.98 -8.14
CA PHE A 131 5.47 -3.72 -7.53
C PHE A 131 5.98 -2.99 -6.28
N VAL A 132 6.57 -3.75 -5.36
CA VAL A 132 7.42 -3.22 -4.29
C VAL A 132 8.84 -3.12 -4.82
N ARG A 133 9.49 -1.98 -4.62
CA ARG A 133 10.89 -1.78 -5.00
C ARG A 133 11.80 -2.16 -3.85
N GLU A 134 12.52 -3.27 -4.00
CA GLU A 134 13.57 -3.65 -3.05
C GLU A 134 14.93 -3.10 -3.51
N ALA A 135 15.66 -2.49 -2.59
CA ALA A 135 17.01 -1.99 -2.84
C ALA A 135 18.08 -2.90 -2.23
N ALA A 136 17.71 -3.70 -1.22
CA ALA A 136 18.59 -4.68 -0.61
C ALA A 136 18.83 -5.87 -1.55
N PRO A 137 20.02 -6.48 -1.50
CA PRO A 137 20.28 -7.73 -2.20
C PRO A 137 19.42 -8.87 -1.66
N ASP A 138 19.06 -9.80 -2.55
CA ASP A 138 18.46 -11.08 -2.18
C ASP A 138 19.50 -11.95 -1.46
N ASP A 139 19.18 -12.33 -0.22
CA ASP A 139 20.07 -13.07 0.66
C ASP A 139 20.08 -14.59 0.43
N ALA A 140 19.22 -15.10 -0.47
CA ALA A 140 19.12 -16.53 -0.78
C ALA A 140 20.43 -17.15 -1.30
N ALA A 141 21.30 -16.33 -1.90
CA ALA A 141 22.58 -16.75 -2.46
C ALA A 141 23.80 -16.38 -1.59
N PHE A 142 23.60 -15.84 -0.38
CA PHE A 142 24.69 -15.39 0.45
C PHE A 142 25.59 -16.55 0.89
N VAL A 143 26.90 -16.29 0.91
CA VAL A 143 27.92 -17.23 1.36
C VAL A 143 28.66 -16.64 2.54
N SER A 144 28.83 -17.42 3.61
CA SER A 144 29.49 -16.95 4.84
C SER A 144 30.90 -16.43 4.55
N GLY A 145 31.19 -15.21 4.98
CA GLY A 145 32.48 -14.55 4.81
C GLY A 145 32.73 -13.95 3.42
N VAL A 146 31.75 -13.97 2.53
CA VAL A 146 31.83 -13.34 1.19
C VAL A 146 30.88 -12.15 1.15
N GLU A 147 31.43 -10.96 0.88
CA GLU A 147 30.60 -9.78 0.67
C GLU A 147 29.79 -9.95 -0.63
N PRO A 148 28.44 -9.79 -0.58
CA PRO A 148 27.61 -9.94 -1.77
C PRO A 148 27.96 -8.85 -2.78
N ALA A 149 27.99 -9.21 -4.07
CA ALA A 149 28.14 -8.23 -5.12
C ALA A 149 26.95 -7.24 -5.09
N PRO A 150 27.17 -5.94 -5.35
CA PRO A 150 26.06 -4.99 -5.46
C PRO A 150 25.04 -5.47 -6.50
N SER A 151 23.80 -5.67 -6.07
CA SER A 151 22.66 -5.86 -6.95
C SER A 151 21.94 -4.53 -7.15
N GLY A 152 21.46 -4.30 -8.37
CA GLY A 152 20.52 -3.20 -8.63
C GLY A 152 19.19 -3.42 -7.89
N PRO A 153 18.33 -2.40 -7.82
CA PRO A 153 17.00 -2.53 -7.24
C PRO A 153 16.17 -3.56 -8.01
N ALA A 154 15.33 -4.30 -7.29
CA ALA A 154 14.43 -5.29 -7.86
C ALA A 154 12.96 -4.83 -7.75
N ALA A 155 12.17 -5.19 -8.77
CA ALA A 155 10.71 -5.07 -8.73
C ALA A 155 10.12 -6.41 -8.27
N LEU A 156 9.46 -6.41 -7.12
CA LEU A 156 8.87 -7.59 -6.51
C LEU A 156 7.34 -7.56 -6.64
N TYR A 157 6.73 -8.71 -6.94
CA TYR A 157 5.29 -8.87 -7.21
C TYR A 157 4.64 -9.93 -6.32
N GLN A 158 5.05 -10.02 -5.05
CA GLN A 158 4.63 -11.09 -4.13
C GLN A 158 3.23 -10.84 -3.53
N TRP A 159 2.34 -10.22 -4.31
CA TRP A 159 0.97 -9.90 -3.93
C TRP A 159 0.10 -11.15 -3.91
N HIS A 160 -0.73 -11.26 -2.88
CA HIS A 160 -1.70 -12.34 -2.73
C HIS A 160 -3.04 -11.77 -2.29
N ALA A 161 -4.13 -12.37 -2.74
CA ALA A 161 -5.46 -12.15 -2.20
C ALA A 161 -5.69 -13.18 -1.10
N CYS A 162 -5.96 -12.74 0.13
CA CYS A 162 -6.12 -13.59 1.29
C CYS A 162 -7.34 -13.18 2.10
N TRP A 163 -7.86 -14.08 2.92
CA TRP A 163 -8.68 -13.68 4.06
C TRP A 163 -7.78 -13.31 5.23
N THR A 164 -7.90 -12.08 5.74
CA THR A 164 -7.05 -11.53 6.80
C THR A 164 -7.88 -11.11 8.00
N ASP A 165 -7.36 -11.33 9.21
CA ASP A 165 -7.90 -10.80 10.46
C ASP A 165 -6.89 -9.83 11.07
N TYR A 166 -7.28 -8.56 11.20
CA TYR A 166 -6.52 -7.55 11.93
C TYR A 166 -7.45 -6.88 12.95
N GLU A 167 -7.10 -6.94 14.23
CA GLU A 167 -7.90 -6.37 15.33
C GLU A 167 -9.40 -6.77 15.33
N GLY A 168 -9.73 -7.97 14.81
CA GLY A 168 -11.10 -8.48 14.71
C GLY A 168 -11.83 -8.11 13.42
N TYR A 169 -11.19 -7.40 12.51
CA TYR A 169 -11.69 -7.12 11.17
C TYR A 169 -11.28 -8.24 10.21
N TYR A 170 -12.21 -9.16 9.94
CA TYR A 170 -11.99 -10.30 9.06
C TYR A 170 -12.53 -10.04 7.64
N TYR A 171 -11.63 -9.71 6.70
CA TYR A 171 -11.97 -9.34 5.33
C TYR A 171 -11.13 -10.09 4.28
N PRO A 172 -11.66 -10.28 3.06
CA PRO A 172 -10.82 -10.53 1.90
C PRO A 172 -10.00 -9.28 1.59
N SER A 173 -8.68 -9.42 1.57
CA SER A 173 -7.76 -8.30 1.38
C SER A 173 -6.49 -8.69 0.63
N LEU A 174 -5.82 -7.69 0.10
CA LEU A 174 -4.49 -7.81 -0.47
C LEU A 174 -3.48 -8.00 0.67
N ALA A 175 -2.60 -8.98 0.51
CA ALA A 175 -1.48 -9.23 1.38
C ALA A 175 -0.17 -9.35 0.60
N TRP A 176 0.94 -9.21 1.31
CA TRP A 176 2.28 -9.46 0.78
C TRP A 176 2.85 -10.73 1.39
N VAL A 177 3.34 -11.67 0.58
CA VAL A 177 3.96 -12.90 1.07
C VAL A 177 5.47 -12.77 0.97
N SER A 178 6.15 -12.60 2.11
CA SER A 178 7.56 -12.19 2.13
C SER A 178 8.56 -13.25 1.65
N TYR A 179 8.24 -14.54 1.80
CA TYR A 179 9.07 -15.64 1.32
C TYR A 179 8.27 -16.94 1.27
N GLY A 180 8.62 -17.83 0.33
CA GLY A 180 8.02 -19.18 0.23
C GLY A 180 6.50 -19.20 0.05
N PRO A 181 5.85 -20.37 0.18
CA PRO A 181 4.40 -20.49 0.15
C PRO A 181 3.73 -19.79 1.34
N PRO A 182 2.58 -19.12 1.17
CA PRO A 182 1.89 -18.43 2.27
C PRO A 182 1.49 -19.41 3.38
N ARG A 183 1.71 -19.03 4.64
CA ARG A 183 1.22 -19.78 5.80
C ARG A 183 -0.30 -19.74 5.92
N ASN A 184 -0.93 -18.66 5.48
CA ASN A 184 -2.38 -18.57 5.43
C ASN A 184 -2.89 -19.34 4.20
N PRO A 185 -3.66 -20.44 4.39
CA PRO A 185 -4.08 -21.31 3.29
C PRO A 185 -5.16 -20.68 2.40
N THR A 186 -5.70 -19.51 2.78
CA THR A 186 -6.67 -18.78 1.95
C THR A 186 -6.01 -17.89 0.89
N CYS A 187 -4.69 -17.76 0.92
CA CYS A 187 -3.96 -16.88 0.03
C CYS A 187 -3.81 -17.47 -1.37
N GLU A 188 -4.22 -16.70 -2.38
CA GLU A 188 -4.02 -16.98 -3.79
C GLU A 188 -3.13 -15.89 -4.42
N PRO A 189 -2.13 -16.24 -5.26
CA PRO A 189 -1.27 -15.26 -5.90
C PRO A 189 -2.06 -14.40 -6.88
N VAL A 190 -1.81 -13.08 -6.86
CA VAL A 190 -2.45 -12.11 -7.75
C VAL A 190 -1.44 -11.07 -8.20
N ASN A 191 -1.72 -10.40 -9.31
CA ASN A 191 -1.14 -9.11 -9.60
C ASN A 191 -2.11 -8.01 -9.16
N VAL A 192 -1.59 -6.79 -9.01
CA VAL A 192 -2.41 -5.60 -8.79
C VAL A 192 -2.11 -4.62 -9.90
N THR A 193 -3.14 -4.14 -10.59
CA THR A 193 -3.02 -3.16 -11.68
C THR A 193 -3.70 -1.87 -11.30
N ARG A 194 -3.13 -0.73 -11.72
CA ARG A 194 -3.86 0.55 -11.65
C ARG A 194 -4.70 0.78 -12.90
N THR A 195 -5.80 1.51 -12.73
CA THR A 195 -6.60 2.05 -13.83
C THR A 195 -6.91 3.50 -13.50
N LEU A 196 -6.69 4.41 -14.45
CA LEU A 196 -6.98 5.83 -14.26
C LEU A 196 -8.46 6.00 -13.86
N ALA A 197 -8.67 6.74 -12.78
CA ALA A 197 -9.98 6.97 -12.18
C ALA A 197 -10.71 8.13 -12.87
#